data_AF-A0A1M6KGY9-F1
#
_entry.id   AF-A0A1M6KGY9-F1
#
_cell.length_a   1.000
_cell.length_b   1.000
_cell.length_c   1.000
_cell.angle_alpha   90.00
_cell.angle_beta   90.00
_cell.angle_gamma   90.00
#
_symmetry.space_group_name_H-M   'P 1'
#
loop_
_entity.id
_entity.type
_entity.pdbx_description
1 polymer ?
#
loop_
_entity_poly.entity_id
_entity_poly.type
_entity_poly.pdbx_seq_one_letter_code
_entity_poly.pdbx_strand_id
1 'polypeptide(L)'
;MRLNQGPERVQDVLINLIDAASKGGVEIFLSDAALFLEMMGVTAAAWQWMVQALAAKVGLKKAKSASEKKFHLGKIHAFRYFFAYETPKTRALAPRLTGSDPITVEMQPDFFKD
;
A
#
# COMPACT_ATOMS: atom_id res chain seq x y z
N MET A 1 -4.21 10.80 12.28
CA MET A 1 -3.98 9.54 11.55
C MET A 1 -3.19 8.61 12.45
N ARG A 2 -3.77 7.49 12.91
CA ARG A 2 -3.06 6.52 13.75
C ARG A 2 -2.22 5.61 12.83
N LEU A 3 -0.91 5.53 13.06
CA LEU A 3 0.07 4.82 12.21
C LEU A 3 -0.13 3.29 12.18
N ASN A 4 -0.96 2.75 13.06
CA ASN A 4 -1.19 1.32 13.27
C ASN A 4 -2.16 0.65 12.27
N GLN A 5 -2.94 1.41 11.49
CA GLN A 5 -3.98 0.82 10.63
C GLN A 5 -3.53 0.35 9.24
N GLY A 6 -2.27 0.57 8.86
CA GLY A 6 -1.74 0.13 7.56
C GLY A 6 -1.57 -1.40 7.49
N PRO A 7 -0.78 -2.00 8.42
CA PRO A 7 -0.54 -3.44 8.46
C PRO A 7 -1.81 -4.26 8.67
N GLU A 8 -2.69 -3.82 9.57
CA GLU A 8 -3.99 -4.46 9.84
C GLU A 8 -4.82 -4.59 8.55
N ARG A 9 -4.90 -3.52 7.75
CA ARG A 9 -5.66 -3.51 6.50
C ARG A 9 -5.11 -4.49 5.46
N VAL A 10 -3.79 -4.61 5.35
CA VAL A 10 -3.18 -5.58 4.41
C VAL A 10 -3.48 -7.01 4.86
N GLN A 11 -3.42 -7.27 6.16
CA GLN A 11 -3.74 -8.58 6.71
C GLN A 11 -5.21 -8.95 6.45
N ASP A 12 -6.14 -8.02 6.68
CA ASP A 12 -7.56 -8.24 6.40
C ASP A 12 -7.82 -8.55 4.93
N VAL A 13 -7.18 -7.80 4.02
CA VAL A 13 -7.28 -8.04 2.57
C VAL A 13 -6.73 -9.41 2.20
N LEU A 14 -5.56 -9.78 2.72
CA LEU A 14 -4.94 -11.08 2.46
C LEU A 14 -5.83 -12.25 2.88
N ILE A 15 -6.40 -12.18 4.08
CA ILE A 15 -7.31 -13.22 4.60
C ILE A 15 -8.52 -13.35 3.69
N ASN A 16 -9.15 -12.24 3.30
CA ASN A 16 -10.31 -12.26 2.41
C ASN A 16 -9.98 -12.84 1.03
N LEU A 17 -8.83 -12.51 0.45
CA LEU A 17 -8.42 -13.04 -0.86
C LEU A 17 -8.15 -14.55 -0.80
N ILE A 18 -7.52 -15.04 0.27
CA ILE A 18 -7.29 -16.48 0.48
C ILE A 18 -8.64 -17.22 0.60
N ASP A 19 -9.57 -16.68 1.39
CA ASP A 19 -10.91 -17.23 1.53
C ASP A 19 -11.68 -17.23 0.19
N ALA A 20 -11.58 -16.15 -0.58
CA ALA A 20 -12.19 -16.05 -1.91
C ALA A 20 -11.61 -17.10 -2.87
N ALA A 21 -10.29 -17.31 -2.88
CA ALA A 21 -9.64 -18.32 -3.70
C ALA A 21 -10.16 -19.74 -3.40
N SER A 22 -10.40 -20.04 -2.12
CA SER A 22 -10.92 -21.34 -1.68
C SER A 22 -12.36 -21.63 -2.17
N LYS A 23 -13.15 -20.58 -2.45
CA LYS A 23 -14.57 -20.68 -2.82
C LYS A 23 -14.84 -20.46 -4.31
N GLY A 24 -14.09 -19.56 -4.94
CA GLY A 24 -14.32 -19.04 -6.28
C GLY A 24 -13.29 -19.46 -7.33
N GLY A 25 -12.27 -20.21 -6.94
CA GLY A 25 -11.21 -20.66 -7.84
C GLY A 25 -10.13 -19.59 -8.10
N VAL A 26 -9.11 -19.99 -8.86
CA VAL A 26 -7.89 -19.20 -9.11
C VAL A 26 -8.17 -17.91 -9.88
N GLU A 27 -9.17 -17.91 -10.77
CA GLU A 27 -9.45 -16.77 -11.65
C GLU A 27 -9.98 -15.56 -10.90
N ILE A 28 -10.90 -15.77 -9.94
CA ILE A 28 -11.40 -14.71 -9.05
C ILE A 28 -10.27 -14.16 -8.19
N PHE A 29 -9.40 -15.03 -7.67
CA PHE A 29 -8.25 -14.63 -6.86
C PHE A 29 -7.25 -13.74 -7.64
N LEU A 30 -7.01 -14.04 -8.92
CA LEU A 30 -6.05 -13.32 -9.74
C LEU A 30 -6.63 -12.06 -10.41
N SER A 31 -7.95 -11.93 -10.47
CA SER A 31 -8.65 -10.86 -11.19
C SER A 31 -8.19 -9.43 -10.81
N ASP A 32 -7.85 -9.21 -9.53
CA ASP A 32 -7.40 -7.92 -8.99
C ASP A 32 -5.94 -7.94 -8.49
N ALA A 33 -5.11 -8.87 -8.99
CA ALA A 33 -3.72 -9.03 -8.53
C ALA A 33 -2.86 -7.76 -8.67
N ALA A 34 -3.09 -6.96 -9.73
CA ALA A 34 -2.39 -5.69 -9.92
C ALA A 34 -2.72 -4.67 -8.82
N LEU A 35 -3.99 -4.59 -8.40
CA LEU A 35 -4.43 -3.71 -7.32
C LEU A 35 -3.86 -4.15 -5.97
N PHE A 36 -3.78 -5.47 -5.76
CA PHE A 36 -3.14 -6.03 -4.57
C PHE A 36 -1.66 -5.67 -4.52
N LEU A 37 -0.94 -5.82 -5.63
CA LEU A 37 0.48 -5.44 -5.73
C LEU A 37 0.69 -3.95 -5.50
N GLU A 38 -0.20 -3.09 -5.98
CA GLU A 38 -0.15 -1.65 -5.68
C GLU A 38 -0.29 -1.38 -4.17
N MET A 39 -1.29 -1.98 -3.52
CA MET A 39 -1.51 -1.83 -2.08
C MET A 39 -0.30 -2.32 -1.27
N MET A 40 0.28 -3.45 -1.66
CA MET A 40 1.48 -4.01 -1.05
C MET A 40 2.70 -3.11 -1.27
N GLY A 41 2.88 -2.59 -2.48
CA GLY A 41 3.97 -1.67 -2.82
C GLY A 41 3.93 -0.40 -1.96
N VAL A 42 2.76 0.23 -1.83
CA VAL A 42 2.58 1.40 -0.96
C VAL A 42 2.89 1.05 0.49
N THR A 43 2.44 -0.11 0.97
CA THR A 43 2.68 -0.54 2.36
C THR A 43 4.16 -0.81 2.64
N ALA A 44 4.85 -1.51 1.75
CA ALA A 44 6.28 -1.80 1.86
C ALA A 44 7.10 -0.50 1.83
N ALA A 45 6.79 0.42 0.93
CA ALA A 45 7.44 1.72 0.85
C ALA A 45 7.17 2.59 2.10
N ALA A 46 5.96 2.56 2.66
CA ALA A 46 5.64 3.26 3.91
C ALA A 46 6.49 2.75 5.08
N TRP A 47 6.68 1.43 5.18
CA TRP A 47 7.57 0.83 6.17
C TRP A 47 9.01 1.30 6.01
N GLN A 48 9.55 1.30 4.78
CA GLN A 48 10.90 1.79 4.51
C GLN A 48 11.06 3.28 4.86
N TRP A 49 10.07 4.11 4.55
CA TRP A 49 10.08 5.52 4.93
C TRP A 49 10.06 5.71 6.45
N MET A 50 9.34 4.87 7.19
CA MET A 50 9.33 4.91 8.65
C MET A 50 10.72 4.59 9.23
N VAL A 51 11.39 3.55 8.72
CA VAL A 51 12.76 3.19 9.12
C VAL A 51 13.72 4.35 8.83
N GLN A 52 13.66 4.93 7.63
CA GLN A 52 14.50 6.08 7.26
C GLN A 52 14.22 7.32 8.12
N ALA A 53 12.96 7.58 8.49
CA ALA A 53 12.60 8.71 9.36
C ALA A 53 13.15 8.55 10.78
N LEU A 54 13.15 7.32 11.33
CA LEU A 54 13.77 7.02 12.62
C LEU A 54 15.29 7.23 12.57
N ALA A 55 15.94 6.70 11.53
CA ALA A 55 17.39 6.90 11.32
C ALA A 55 17.72 8.39 11.13
N ALA A 56 16.92 9.14 10.36
CA ALA A 56 17.11 10.57 10.14
C ALA A 56 16.93 11.39 11.42
N LYS A 57 15.99 11.03 12.30
CA LYS A 57 15.86 11.65 13.62
C LYS A 57 17.10 11.49 14.47
N VAL A 58 17.71 10.30 14.48
CA VAL A 58 18.97 10.05 15.21
C VAL A 58 20.12 10.82 14.57
N GLY A 59 20.24 10.77 13.24
CA GLY A 59 21.27 11.48 12.50
C GLY A 59 21.21 13.00 12.69
N LEU A 60 20.01 13.58 12.74
CA LEU A 60 19.81 15.02 12.97
C LEU A 60 20.41 15.48 14.32
N LYS A 61 20.34 14.64 15.36
CA LYS A 61 20.94 14.94 16.68
C LYS A 61 22.47 14.87 16.65
N LYS A 62 23.04 14.07 15.75
CA LYS A 62 24.50 13.85 15.61
C LYS A 62 25.14 14.71 14.52
N ALA A 63 24.35 15.46 13.74
CA ALA A 63 24.81 16.24 12.60
C ALA A 63 25.81 17.32 13.03
N LYS A 64 26.97 17.35 12.37
CA LYS A 64 28.09 18.28 12.65
C LYS A 64 28.08 19.49 11.72
N SER A 65 27.41 19.38 10.58
CA SER A 65 27.32 20.44 9.57
C SER A 65 25.87 20.85 9.27
N ALA A 66 25.71 22.05 8.70
CA ALA A 66 24.41 22.52 8.20
C ALA A 66 23.86 21.64 7.06
N SER A 67 24.74 21.07 6.23
CA SER A 67 24.36 20.18 5.13
C SER A 67 23.75 18.87 5.64
N GLU A 68 24.39 18.23 6.63
CA GLU A 68 23.85 17.02 7.26
C GLU A 68 22.49 17.27 7.94
N LYS A 69 22.34 18.42 8.61
CA LYS A 69 21.04 18.82 9.18
C LYS A 69 19.96 18.92 8.10
N LYS A 70 20.24 19.61 6.99
CA LYS A 70 19.31 19.74 5.86
C LYS A 70 18.95 18.40 5.24
N PHE A 71 19.91 17.49 5.08
CA PHE A 71 19.67 16.14 4.54
C PHE A 71 18.69 15.34 5.41
N HIS A 72 18.91 15.30 6.72
CA HIS A 72 18.01 14.59 7.64
C HIS A 72 16.62 15.23 7.73
N LEU A 73 16.54 16.56 7.70
CA LEU A 73 15.26 17.26 7.62
C LEU A 73 14.52 16.91 6.31
N GLY A 74 15.23 16.83 5.18
CA GLY A 74 14.67 16.40 3.90
C GLY A 74 14.07 14.99 3.97
N LYS A 75 14.76 14.04 4.60
CA LYS A 75 14.24 12.68 4.82
C LYS A 75 12.95 12.67 5.66
N ILE A 76 12.89 13.48 6.72
CA ILE A 76 11.69 13.59 7.55
C ILE A 76 10.54 14.24 6.76
N HIS A 77 10.81 15.24 5.92
CA HIS A 77 9.80 15.85 5.05
C HIS A 77 9.26 14.86 4.01
N ALA A 78 10.12 14.08 3.36
CA ALA A 78 9.70 13.06 2.41
C ALA A 78 8.83 11.97 3.07
N PHE A 79 9.20 11.52 4.28
CA PHE A 79 8.35 10.63 5.08
C PHE A 79 6.96 11.23 5.33
N ARG A 80 6.88 12.51 5.74
CA ARG A 80 5.59 13.20 5.98
C ARG A 80 4.75 13.28 4.71
N TYR A 81 5.36 13.61 3.58
CA TYR A 81 4.70 13.61 2.28
C TYR A 81 4.14 12.22 1.95
N PHE A 82 4.98 11.18 2.01
CA PHE A 82 4.57 9.83 1.63
C PHE A 82 3.38 9.34 2.47
N PHE A 83 3.43 9.56 3.78
CA PHE A 83 2.33 9.19 4.67
C PHE A 83 1.06 10.02 4.43
N ALA A 84 1.18 11.29 4.04
CA ALA A 84 0.02 12.13 3.76
C ALA A 84 -0.63 11.85 2.38
N TYR A 85 0.14 11.47 1.37
CA TYR A 85 -0.32 11.38 -0.03
C TYR A 85 -0.46 9.96 -0.56
N GLU A 86 0.48 9.07 -0.23
CA GLU A 86 0.52 7.72 -0.82
C GLU A 86 -0.27 6.72 0.02
N THR A 87 -0.07 6.72 1.34
CA THR A 87 -0.76 5.74 2.21
C THR A 87 -2.30 5.82 2.19
N PRO A 88 -2.96 6.98 1.95
CA PRO A 88 -4.41 7.03 1.73
C PRO A 88 -4.93 6.09 0.64
N LYS A 89 -4.15 5.83 -0.42
CA LYS A 89 -4.55 4.96 -1.53
C LYS A 89 -4.96 3.57 -1.06
N THR A 90 -4.24 3.04 -0.06
CA THR A 90 -4.54 1.73 0.54
C THR A 90 -5.95 1.65 1.14
N ARG A 91 -6.56 2.78 1.57
CA ARG A 91 -7.95 2.80 2.07
C ARG A 91 -8.97 2.62 0.96
N ALA A 92 -8.68 3.13 -0.25
CA ALA A 92 -9.55 2.99 -1.41
C ALA A 92 -9.39 1.61 -2.07
N LEU A 93 -8.17 1.06 -2.07
CA LEU A 93 -7.88 -0.26 -2.65
C LEU A 93 -8.52 -1.40 -1.84
N ALA A 94 -8.52 -1.32 -0.51
CA ALA A 94 -9.04 -2.37 0.35
C ALA A 94 -10.49 -2.80 0.05
N PRO A 95 -11.50 -1.90 0.00
CA PRO A 95 -12.87 -2.30 -0.29
C PRO A 95 -13.04 -2.91 -1.68
N ARG A 96 -12.23 -2.52 -2.67
CA ARG A 96 -12.22 -3.18 -3.99
C ARG A 96 -11.67 -4.60 -3.88
N LEU A 97 -10.53 -4.77 -3.20
CA LEU A 97 -9.86 -6.06 -3.01
C LEU A 97 -10.63 -7.04 -2.10
N THR A 98 -11.51 -6.55 -1.24
CA THR A 98 -12.40 -7.40 -0.41
C THR A 98 -13.82 -7.48 -0.97
N GLY A 99 -14.09 -6.85 -2.11
CA GLY A 99 -15.40 -6.89 -2.75
C GLY A 99 -15.67 -8.26 -3.39
N SER A 100 -16.94 -8.64 -3.47
CA SER A 100 -17.36 -9.90 -4.12
C SER A 100 -17.71 -9.76 -5.59
N ASP A 101 -17.66 -8.55 -6.14
CA ASP A 101 -18.04 -8.24 -7.52
C ASP A 101 -16.89 -8.59 -8.49
N PRO A 102 -17.02 -9.67 -9.29
CA PRO A 102 -15.99 -10.16 -10.18
C PRO A 102 -16.18 -9.61 -11.61
N ILE A 103 -16.53 -8.32 -11.74
CA ILE A 103 -16.83 -7.64 -13.02
C ILE A 103 -15.82 -7.92 -14.15
N THR A 104 -14.54 -8.09 -13.84
CA THR A 104 -13.49 -8.38 -14.83
C THR A 104 -13.47 -9.84 -15.29
N VAL A 105 -14.00 -10.75 -14.47
CA VAL A 105 -14.15 -12.19 -14.78
C VAL A 105 -15.48 -12.46 -15.50
N GLU A 106 -16.56 -11.76 -15.13
CA GLU A 106 -17.89 -11.90 -15.76
C GLU A 106 -17.96 -11.32 -17.19
N MET A 107 -16.95 -10.55 -17.57
CA MET A 107 -16.81 -9.96 -18.90
C MET A 107 -16.87 -11.05 -19.99
N GLN A 108 -17.70 -10.84 -21.01
CA GLN A 108 -17.78 -11.73 -22.16
C GLN A 108 -17.09 -11.09 -23.38
N PRO A 109 -16.21 -11.82 -24.09
CA PRO A 109 -15.55 -11.29 -25.28
C PRO A 109 -16.50 -10.76 -26.35
N ASP A 110 -17.71 -11.33 -26.44
CA ASP A 110 -18.72 -10.94 -27.42
C ASP A 110 -19.36 -9.58 -27.12
N PHE A 111 -19.20 -9.02 -25.92
CA PHE A 111 -19.62 -7.64 -25.62
C PHE A 111 -18.76 -6.58 -26.33
N PHE A 112 -17.61 -6.99 -26.90
CA PHE A 112 -16.65 -6.11 -27.58
C PHE A 112 -16.55 -6.40 -29.09
N LYS A 113 -17.50 -7.14 -29.65
CA LYS A 113 -17.56 -7.46 -31.08
C LYS A 113 -18.80 -6.82 -31.71
N ASP A 114 -18.63 -6.31 -32.93
CA ASP A 114 -19.70 -5.76 -33.77
C ASP A 114 -20.52 -6.87 -34.48
#